data_AF-A0A4V3SAS1-F1
#
_entry.id   AF-A0A4V3SAS1-F1
#
_cell.length_a   1.000
_cell.length_b   1.000
_cell.length_c   1.000
_cell.angle_alpha   90.00
_cell.angle_beta   90.00
_cell.angle_gamma   90.00
#
_symmetry.space_group_name_H-M   'P 1'
#
loop_
_entity.id
_entity.type
_entity.pdbx_description
1 polymer ?
#
loop_
_entity_poly.entity_id
_entity_poly.type
_entity_poly.pdbx_seq_one_letter_code
_entity_poly.pdbx_strand_id
1 'polypeptide(L)'
;MVRKLKYHEQKLLKKVDFLSWQADHNLHEVKILKRYCIQKRSDYTVYNKLSRDIRELGRKIKEVEPDHPFRIEQSAVLLEKLYMMGLISTKWDLSQTQKVTASCFCRRRLPVVMVRNKMSQTIPMATKLIEQGHVRVGVEVVKDPAFLVTRNLEDFVTWVDTSAIKKHVLEYNNERDDFDIILFVTLSGAGPPLSQLNLMPKSASGPPGLCDAVKTIPPCVLYFRIIVDTAGVERMPF
;
A
#
# COMPACT_ATOMS: atom_id res chain seq x y z
N MET A 1 37.95 -3.72 -6.40
CA MET A 1 38.17 -3.60 -4.93
C MET A 1 39.63 -3.21 -4.73
N VAL A 2 39.93 -2.18 -3.92
CA VAL A 2 41.30 -1.70 -3.73
C VAL A 2 42.05 -2.62 -2.77
N ARG A 3 43.34 -2.86 -3.01
CA ARG A 3 44.19 -3.66 -2.12
C ARG A 3 44.29 -3.04 -0.72
N LYS A 4 44.52 -3.85 0.30
CA LYS A 4 44.83 -3.36 1.65
C LYS A 4 46.20 -2.68 1.65
N LEU A 5 46.27 -1.45 2.19
CA LEU A 5 47.54 -0.71 2.35
C LEU A 5 48.40 -1.35 3.46
N LYS A 6 49.72 -1.35 3.26
CA LYS A 6 50.71 -1.73 4.27
C LYS A 6 50.78 -0.66 5.35
N TYR A 7 51.34 -1.00 6.52
CA TYR A 7 51.39 -0.09 7.68
C TYR A 7 52.04 1.27 7.36
N HIS A 8 53.17 1.28 6.66
CA HIS A 8 53.86 2.53 6.28
C HIS A 8 53.05 3.37 5.27
N GLU A 9 52.36 2.72 4.33
CA GLU A 9 51.49 3.38 3.35
C GLU A 9 50.29 4.01 4.05
N GLN A 10 49.65 3.31 4.98
CA GLN A 10 48.52 3.83 5.76
C GLN A 10 48.94 4.99 6.68
N LYS A 11 50.17 4.95 7.22
CA LYS A 11 50.73 6.04 8.03
C LYS A 11 50.93 7.33 7.21
N LEU A 12 51.27 7.22 5.93
CA LEU A 12 51.38 8.35 4.98
C LEU A 12 50.00 8.79 4.47
N LEU A 13 49.14 7.84 4.09
CA LEU A 13 47.87 8.07 3.41
C LEU A 13 46.67 8.05 4.39
N LYS A 14 46.76 8.77 5.50
CA LYS A 14 45.73 8.73 6.57
C LYS A 14 44.36 9.27 6.13
N LYS A 15 44.33 10.21 5.18
CA LYS A 15 43.11 10.87 4.69
C LYS A 15 42.54 10.24 3.42
N VAL A 16 43.25 9.26 2.84
CA VAL A 16 42.85 8.66 1.57
C VAL A 16 41.84 7.56 1.85
N ASP A 17 40.59 7.82 1.50
CA ASP A 17 39.53 6.83 1.41
C ASP A 17 38.76 7.05 0.10
N PHE A 18 38.65 6.01 -0.71
CA PHE A 18 37.93 6.06 -1.99
C PHE A 18 36.42 5.86 -1.82
N LEU A 19 35.98 5.33 -0.67
CA LEU A 19 34.60 4.91 -0.43
C LEU A 19 33.85 5.90 0.46
N SER A 20 34.50 6.42 1.49
CA SER A 20 33.86 7.34 2.44
C SER A 20 34.50 8.73 2.40
N TRP A 21 33.80 9.66 1.77
CA TRP A 21 34.18 11.07 1.71
C TRP A 21 33.35 11.84 2.74
N GLN A 22 33.96 12.79 3.45
CA GLN A 22 33.27 13.53 4.51
C GLN A 22 32.10 14.38 3.98
N ALA A 23 32.19 14.88 2.75
CA ALA A 23 31.10 15.60 2.10
C ALA A 23 29.91 14.68 1.78
N ASP A 24 30.21 13.43 1.41
CA ASP A 24 29.23 12.46 0.97
C ASP A 24 28.66 11.72 2.18
N HIS A 25 27.53 12.20 2.70
CA HIS A 25 26.70 11.46 3.68
C HIS A 25 26.04 10.18 3.09
N ASN A 26 26.67 9.59 2.07
CA ASN A 26 26.18 8.50 1.23
C ASN A 26 25.97 7.22 2.04
N LEU A 27 26.86 6.89 2.99
CA LEU A 27 26.74 5.65 3.79
C LEU A 27 25.48 5.63 4.66
N HIS A 28 25.11 6.76 5.25
CA HIS A 28 23.90 6.86 6.08
C HIS A 28 22.64 6.71 5.22
N GLU A 29 22.60 7.41 4.10
CA GLU A 29 21.51 7.32 3.13
C GLU A 29 21.35 5.89 2.59
N VAL A 30 22.43 5.26 2.09
CA VAL A 30 22.40 3.89 1.57
C VAL A 30 21.92 2.89 2.63
N LYS A 31 22.29 3.09 3.90
CA LYS A 31 21.79 2.26 5.00
C LYS A 31 20.27 2.38 5.15
N ILE A 32 19.72 3.59 5.04
CA ILE A 32 18.27 3.82 5.12
C ILE A 32 17.56 3.28 3.88
N LEU A 33 18.08 3.53 2.68
CA LEU A 33 17.55 3.00 1.43
C LEU A 33 17.43 1.47 1.47
N LYS A 34 18.49 0.79 1.92
CA LYS A 34 18.48 -0.68 2.08
C LYS A 34 17.50 -1.14 3.15
N ARG A 35 17.45 -0.46 4.31
CA ARG A 35 16.57 -0.83 5.43
C ARG A 35 15.10 -0.80 5.03
N TYR A 36 14.66 0.22 4.28
CA TYR A 36 13.25 0.40 3.90
C TYR A 36 12.96 0.02 2.44
N CYS A 37 13.91 -0.66 1.76
CA CYS A 37 13.78 -1.08 0.36
C CYS A 37 13.31 0.06 -0.57
N ILE A 38 13.93 1.23 -0.46
CA ILE A 38 13.60 2.40 -1.28
C ILE A 38 14.27 2.26 -2.65
N GLN A 39 13.48 2.26 -3.72
CA GLN A 39 13.96 2.10 -5.09
C GLN A 39 14.63 3.36 -5.64
N LYS A 40 13.95 4.50 -5.50
CA LYS A 40 14.42 5.78 -6.04
C LYS A 40 15.15 6.57 -4.97
N ARG A 41 16.39 6.98 -5.28
CA ARG A 41 17.18 7.84 -4.38
C ARG A 41 16.58 9.24 -4.23
N SER A 42 15.92 9.74 -5.29
CA SER A 42 15.21 11.03 -5.30
C SER A 42 14.23 11.17 -4.14
N ASP A 43 13.49 10.10 -3.82
CA ASP A 43 12.44 10.12 -2.80
C ASP A 43 13.05 10.41 -1.43
N TYR A 44 14.20 9.81 -1.12
CA TYR A 44 14.90 10.05 0.13
C TYR A 44 15.40 11.49 0.25
N THR A 45 15.95 12.06 -0.82
CA THR A 45 16.37 13.47 -0.85
C THR A 45 15.19 14.41 -0.58
N VAL A 46 14.03 14.13 -1.18
CA VAL A 46 12.80 14.91 -0.95
C VAL A 46 12.35 14.79 0.51
N TYR A 47 12.33 13.59 1.09
CA TYR A 47 11.97 13.41 2.51
C TYR A 47 12.95 14.11 3.46
N ASN A 48 14.24 14.10 3.13
CA ASN A 48 15.25 14.79 3.92
C ASN A 48 15.01 16.31 3.90
N LYS A 49 14.73 16.89 2.73
CA LYS A 49 14.36 18.31 2.59
C LYS A 49 13.11 18.64 3.40
N LEU A 50 12.03 17.88 3.22
CA LEU A 50 10.78 18.09 3.96
C LEU A 50 10.97 17.99 5.48
N SER A 51 11.78 17.04 5.95
CA SER A 51 12.08 16.92 7.38
C SER A 51 12.85 18.13 7.91
N ARG A 52 13.73 18.74 7.09
CA ARG A 52 14.45 19.96 7.44
C ARG A 52 13.50 21.16 7.53
N ASP A 53 12.58 21.28 6.57
CA ASP A 53 11.59 22.37 6.52
C ASP A 53 10.67 22.32 7.74
N ILE A 54 10.20 21.14 8.14
CA ILE A 54 9.40 20.95 9.36
C ILE A 54 10.17 21.39 10.61
N ARG A 55 11.46 21.02 10.71
CA ARG A 55 12.31 21.39 11.84
C ARG A 55 12.58 22.90 11.86
N GLU A 56 12.73 23.52 10.70
CA GLU A 56 12.91 24.96 10.58
C GLU A 56 11.66 25.73 10.97
N LEU A 57 10.49 25.30 10.50
CA LEU A 57 9.21 25.85 10.91
C LEU A 57 9.02 25.74 12.43
N GLY A 58 9.33 24.59 13.01
CA GLY A 58 9.30 24.39 14.46
C GLY A 58 10.27 25.29 15.24
N ARG A 59 11.43 25.67 14.66
CA ARG A 59 12.35 26.66 15.26
C ARG A 59 11.79 28.07 15.19
N LYS A 60 11.28 28.47 14.01
CA LYS A 60 10.67 29.80 13.80
C LYS A 60 9.48 30.04 14.74
N ILE A 61 8.60 29.04 14.92
CA ILE A 61 7.48 29.15 15.88
C ILE A 61 7.99 29.25 17.32
N LYS A 62 9.10 28.59 17.64
CA LYS A 62 9.71 28.64 18.98
C LYS A 62 10.36 29.99 19.30
N GLU A 63 10.85 30.71 18.29
CA GLU A 63 11.44 32.05 18.43
C GLU A 63 10.40 33.12 18.81
N VAL A 64 9.13 32.92 18.46
CA VAL A 64 8.02 33.79 18.84
C VAL A 64 7.74 33.68 20.35
N GLU A 65 7.31 34.78 20.98
CA GLU A 65 6.93 34.85 22.40
C GLU A 65 5.88 33.77 22.76
N PRO A 66 6.00 33.11 23.94
CA PRO A 66 5.10 32.02 24.35
C PRO A 66 3.63 32.43 24.44
N ASP A 67 3.35 33.66 24.85
CA ASP A 67 2.00 34.13 25.17
C ASP A 67 1.25 34.66 23.94
N HIS A 68 1.96 34.85 22.82
CA HIS A 68 1.35 35.38 21.61
C HIS A 68 0.37 34.35 20.99
N PRO A 69 -0.88 34.75 20.65
CA PRO A 69 -1.91 33.82 20.17
C PRO A 69 -1.50 33.03 18.92
N PHE A 70 -0.79 33.67 17.99
CA PHE A 70 -0.23 33.02 16.80
C PHE A 70 0.63 31.79 17.13
N ARG A 71 1.44 31.83 18.19
CA ARG A 71 2.29 30.68 18.54
C ARG A 71 1.44 29.50 18.99
N ILE A 72 0.40 29.75 19.77
CA ILE A 72 -0.52 28.73 20.28
C ILE A 72 -1.26 28.07 19.11
N GLU A 73 -1.85 28.89 18.22
CA GLU A 73 -2.59 28.40 17.06
C GLU A 73 -1.70 27.62 16.08
N GLN A 74 -0.57 28.20 15.67
CA GLN A 74 0.31 27.58 14.68
C GLN A 74 1.01 26.33 15.23
N SER A 75 1.37 26.31 16.51
CA SER A 75 1.92 25.10 17.13
C SER A 75 0.89 23.97 17.18
N ALA A 76 -0.37 24.28 17.52
CA ALA A 76 -1.46 23.30 17.52
C ALA A 76 -1.71 22.75 16.11
N VAL A 77 -1.82 23.62 15.10
CA VAL A 77 -2.03 23.21 13.70
C VAL A 77 -0.89 22.34 13.18
N LEU A 78 0.37 22.72 13.46
CA LEU A 78 1.54 21.96 13.04
C LEU A 78 1.56 20.57 13.69
N LEU A 79 1.34 20.51 15.01
CA LEU A 79 1.37 19.26 15.77
C LEU A 79 0.24 18.32 15.36
N GLU A 80 -0.97 18.84 15.16
CA GLU A 80 -2.12 18.05 14.70
C GLU A 80 -1.85 17.47 13.31
N LYS A 81 -1.35 18.29 12.36
CA LYS A 81 -1.01 17.81 11.01
C LYS A 81 0.07 16.71 11.04
N LEU A 82 1.14 16.90 11.83
CA LEU A 82 2.22 15.91 11.95
C LEU A 82 1.75 14.62 12.64
N TYR A 83 0.82 14.74 13.59
CA TYR A 83 0.20 13.62 14.27
C TYR A 83 -0.70 12.82 13.31
N MET A 84 -1.63 13.47 12.60
CA MET A 84 -2.51 12.84 11.61
C MET A 84 -1.73 12.11 10.50
N MET A 85 -0.64 12.70 10.02
CA MET A 85 0.26 12.05 9.05
C MET A 85 1.04 10.87 9.63
N GLY A 86 1.15 10.75 10.96
CA GLY A 86 1.86 9.67 11.63
C GLY A 86 3.37 9.84 11.77
N LEU A 87 3.88 11.07 11.59
CA LEU A 87 5.32 11.35 11.73
C LEU A 87 5.75 11.44 13.19
N ILE A 88 4.84 11.88 14.06
CA ILE A 88 5.02 12.03 15.50
C ILE A 88 4.02 11.13 16.24
N SER A 89 4.41 10.62 17.41
CA SER A 89 3.55 9.78 18.24
C SER A 89 2.60 10.54 19.17
N THR A 90 2.99 11.72 19.63
CA THR A 90 2.24 12.51 20.63
C THR A 90 2.21 13.99 20.25
N LYS A 91 1.12 14.69 20.59
CA LYS A 91 0.90 16.10 20.23
C LYS A 91 1.14 17.12 21.35
N TRP A 92 1.79 16.71 22.43
CA TRP A 92 1.96 17.55 23.64
C TRP A 92 2.94 18.69 23.44
N ASP A 93 4.10 18.42 22.82
CA ASP A 93 5.22 19.35 22.79
C ASP A 93 5.68 19.69 21.38
N LEU A 94 6.00 20.97 21.15
CA LEU A 94 6.68 21.43 19.93
C LEU A 94 8.09 20.83 19.77
N SER A 95 8.70 20.33 20.86
CA SER A 95 10.00 19.65 20.84
C SER A 95 10.03 18.43 19.92
N GLN A 96 8.88 17.77 19.72
CA GLN A 96 8.76 16.60 18.87
C GLN A 96 9.05 16.90 17.40
N THR A 97 8.84 18.15 16.95
CA THR A 97 9.18 18.58 15.58
C THR A 97 10.67 18.42 15.29
N GLN A 98 11.54 18.61 16.28
CA GLN A 98 13.00 18.45 16.10
C GLN A 98 13.43 17.00 15.93
N LYS A 99 12.62 16.05 16.38
CA LYS A 99 12.87 14.60 16.25
C LYS A 99 12.43 14.04 14.89
N VAL A 100 11.74 14.84 14.07
CA VAL A 100 11.30 14.42 12.73
C VAL A 100 12.51 14.27 11.82
N THR A 101 12.65 13.07 11.22
CA THR A 101 13.74 12.71 10.31
C THR A 101 13.16 12.11 9.02
N ALA A 102 13.96 12.01 7.96
CA ALA A 102 13.58 11.29 6.74
C ALA A 102 13.11 9.85 7.01
N SER A 103 13.69 9.20 8.03
CA SER A 103 13.27 7.85 8.45
C SER A 103 11.82 7.81 8.96
N CYS A 104 11.28 8.90 9.53
CA CYS A 104 9.88 8.97 9.93
C CYS A 104 8.94 8.80 8.73
N PHE A 105 9.25 9.46 7.60
CA PHE A 105 8.50 9.30 6.36
C PHE A 105 8.64 7.88 5.78
N CYS A 106 9.87 7.34 5.78
CA CYS A 106 10.13 5.99 5.27
C CYS A 106 9.30 4.93 6.01
N ARG A 107 9.07 5.09 7.32
CA ARG A 107 8.23 4.19 8.13
C ARG A 107 6.74 4.27 7.79
N ARG A 108 6.27 5.39 7.24
CA ARG A 108 4.87 5.60 6.83
C ARG A 108 4.57 5.15 5.40
N ARG A 109 5.56 4.66 4.67
CA ARG A 109 5.35 4.09 3.34
C ARG A 109 4.56 2.79 3.43
N LEU A 110 3.70 2.57 2.45
CA LEU A 110 2.79 1.42 2.38
C LEU A 110 3.47 0.06 2.64
N PRO A 111 4.63 -0.29 2.05
CA PRO A 111 5.28 -1.57 2.31
C PRO A 111 5.68 -1.77 3.78
N VAL A 112 6.11 -0.71 4.46
CA VAL A 112 6.55 -0.77 5.86
C VAL A 112 5.34 -0.91 6.80
N VAL A 113 4.26 -0.21 6.50
CA VAL A 113 3.00 -0.31 7.23
C VAL A 113 2.42 -1.72 7.10
N MET A 114 2.44 -2.32 5.92
CA MET A 114 1.99 -3.71 5.71
C MET A 114 2.76 -4.73 6.55
N VAL A 115 4.09 -4.59 6.65
CA VAL A 115 4.92 -5.48 7.48
C VAL A 115 4.64 -5.28 8.96
N ARG A 116 4.37 -4.03 9.38
CA ARG A 116 3.96 -3.74 10.76
C ARG A 116 2.62 -4.38 11.10
N ASN A 117 1.65 -4.31 10.18
CA ASN A 117 0.31 -4.91 10.30
C ASN A 117 0.30 -6.44 10.05
N LYS A 118 1.48 -7.06 9.88
CA LYS A 118 1.64 -8.51 9.66
C LYS A 118 0.97 -9.05 8.40
N MET A 119 0.65 -8.20 7.43
CA MET A 119 0.17 -8.63 6.11
C MET A 119 1.27 -9.27 5.26
N SER A 120 2.52 -8.85 5.47
CA SER A 120 3.69 -9.41 4.79
C SER A 120 4.82 -9.64 5.79
N GLN A 121 5.63 -10.66 5.53
CA GLN A 121 6.75 -11.03 6.39
C GLN A 121 7.95 -10.08 6.22
N THR A 122 8.20 -9.63 4.98
CA THR A 122 9.39 -8.81 4.64
C THR A 122 9.02 -7.62 3.77
N ILE A 123 9.78 -6.52 3.90
CA ILE A 123 9.53 -5.28 3.15
C ILE A 123 9.67 -5.50 1.62
N PRO A 124 10.70 -6.20 1.11
CA PRO A 124 10.82 -6.43 -0.34
C PRO A 124 9.67 -7.27 -0.90
N MET A 125 9.15 -8.24 -0.12
CA MET A 125 7.96 -8.99 -0.53
C MET A 125 6.75 -8.07 -0.60
N ALA A 126 6.52 -7.25 0.43
CA ALA A 126 5.43 -6.27 0.42
C ALA A 126 5.49 -5.34 -0.80
N THR A 127 6.68 -4.86 -1.19
CA THR A 127 6.85 -4.04 -2.39
C THR A 127 6.37 -4.75 -3.66
N LYS A 128 6.76 -6.03 -3.85
CA LYS A 128 6.31 -6.82 -5.01
C LYS A 128 4.80 -7.01 -5.05
N LEU A 129 4.18 -7.25 -3.89
CA LEU A 129 2.72 -7.43 -3.79
C LEU A 129 1.94 -6.16 -4.13
N ILE A 130 2.48 -5.00 -3.76
CA ILE A 130 1.91 -3.69 -4.13
C ILE A 130 2.06 -3.45 -5.63
N GLU A 131 3.25 -3.69 -6.20
CA GLU A 131 3.49 -3.54 -7.64
C GLU A 131 2.60 -4.45 -8.50
N GLN A 132 2.29 -5.65 -8.00
CA GLN A 132 1.34 -6.57 -8.62
C GLN A 132 -0.13 -6.13 -8.49
N GLY A 133 -0.43 -5.19 -7.59
CA GLY A 133 -1.78 -4.66 -7.37
C GLY A 133 -2.67 -5.54 -6.49
N HIS A 134 -2.11 -6.27 -5.53
CA HIS A 134 -2.89 -7.09 -4.59
C HIS A 134 -3.43 -6.32 -3.39
N VAL A 135 -2.98 -5.07 -3.19
CA VAL A 135 -3.29 -4.25 -2.02
C VAL A 135 -4.17 -3.07 -2.43
N ARG A 136 -5.17 -2.78 -1.60
CA ARG A 136 -5.98 -1.56 -1.69
C ARG A 136 -5.93 -0.78 -0.39
N VAL A 137 -6.14 0.52 -0.50
CA VAL A 137 -6.32 1.42 0.65
C VAL A 137 -7.71 2.03 0.52
N GLY A 138 -8.62 1.65 1.41
CA GLY A 138 -10.03 1.96 1.26
C GLY A 138 -10.61 1.25 0.03
N VAL A 139 -11.11 2.02 -0.93
CA VAL A 139 -11.73 1.49 -2.16
C VAL A 139 -10.75 1.37 -3.32
N GLU A 140 -9.64 2.11 -3.30
CA GLU A 140 -8.71 2.22 -4.43
C GLU A 140 -7.56 1.23 -4.34
N VAL A 141 -7.24 0.59 -5.48
CA VAL A 141 -6.09 -0.30 -5.60
C VAL A 141 -4.83 0.54 -5.79
N VAL A 142 -3.84 0.34 -4.92
CA VAL A 142 -2.59 1.11 -4.94
C VAL A 142 -1.48 0.27 -5.56
N LYS A 143 -0.85 0.80 -6.62
CA LYS A 143 0.31 0.17 -7.29
C LYS A 143 1.66 0.78 -6.90
N ASP A 144 1.64 2.01 -6.36
CA ASP A 144 2.87 2.72 -6.02
C ASP A 144 3.35 2.39 -4.60
N PRO A 145 4.55 1.81 -4.42
CA PRO A 145 5.12 1.53 -3.09
C PRO A 145 5.56 2.82 -2.36
N ALA A 146 5.63 3.95 -3.06
CA ALA A 146 5.92 5.27 -2.50
C ALA A 146 4.70 5.93 -1.84
N PHE A 147 3.52 5.31 -1.89
CA PHE A 147 2.33 5.82 -1.21
C PHE A 147 2.55 5.95 0.30
N LEU A 148 2.28 7.14 0.84
CA LEU A 148 2.38 7.44 2.27
C LEU A 148 1.01 7.25 2.93
N VAL A 149 0.94 6.31 3.87
CA VAL A 149 -0.29 5.99 4.58
C VAL A 149 -0.39 6.90 5.81
N THR A 150 -1.47 7.68 5.93
CA THR A 150 -1.77 8.47 7.14
C THR A 150 -2.31 7.57 8.25
N ARG A 151 -2.41 8.06 9.49
CA ARG A 151 -2.93 7.24 10.60
C ARG A 151 -4.34 6.73 10.33
N ASN A 152 -5.21 7.61 9.83
CA ASN A 152 -6.61 7.28 9.58
C ASN A 152 -6.77 6.28 8.43
N LEU A 153 -5.88 6.31 7.44
CA LEU A 153 -5.91 5.38 6.30
C LEU A 153 -5.31 4.01 6.62
N GLU A 154 -4.60 3.88 7.75
CA GLU A 154 -3.92 2.65 8.13
C GLU A 154 -4.89 1.48 8.36
N ASP A 155 -6.06 1.77 8.91
CA ASP A 155 -7.10 0.77 9.21
C ASP A 155 -7.77 0.23 7.93
N PHE A 156 -7.72 1.00 6.85
CA PHE A 156 -8.34 0.63 5.57
C PHE A 156 -7.38 -0.08 4.60
N VAL A 157 -6.16 -0.40 5.04
CA VAL A 157 -5.21 -1.17 4.23
C VAL A 157 -5.64 -2.65 4.23
N THR A 158 -6.17 -3.12 3.11
CA THR A 158 -6.68 -4.50 2.97
C THR A 158 -6.25 -5.13 1.64
N TRP A 159 -6.40 -6.45 1.54
CA TRP A 159 -6.25 -7.14 0.27
C TRP A 159 -7.39 -6.78 -0.68
N VAL A 160 -7.08 -6.74 -1.98
CA VAL A 160 -8.11 -6.68 -3.02
C VAL A 160 -8.96 -7.96 -2.97
N ASP A 161 -10.28 -7.82 -3.10
CA ASP A 161 -11.22 -8.94 -2.96
C ASP A 161 -10.97 -10.07 -3.96
N THR A 162 -10.57 -9.73 -5.18
CA THR A 162 -10.25 -10.68 -6.25
C THR A 162 -8.86 -11.30 -6.13
N SER A 163 -8.03 -10.86 -5.18
CA SER A 163 -6.63 -11.27 -5.09
C SER A 163 -6.48 -12.75 -4.72
N ALA A 164 -5.52 -13.43 -5.36
CA ALA A 164 -5.18 -14.81 -5.05
C ALA A 164 -4.69 -14.98 -3.60
N ILE A 165 -4.07 -13.94 -3.03
CA ILE A 165 -3.56 -13.94 -1.66
C ILE A 165 -4.72 -13.98 -0.66
N LYS A 166 -5.75 -13.17 -0.87
CA LYS A 166 -6.96 -13.20 -0.03
C LYS A 166 -7.62 -14.58 -0.08
N LYS A 167 -7.74 -15.16 -1.27
CA LYS A 167 -8.28 -16.53 -1.45
C LYS A 167 -7.46 -17.56 -0.68
N HIS A 168 -6.13 -17.51 -0.78
CA HIS A 168 -5.24 -18.41 -0.05
C HIS A 168 -5.36 -18.25 1.48
N VAL A 169 -5.49 -17.02 1.98
CA VAL A 169 -5.69 -16.77 3.41
C VAL A 169 -7.04 -17.31 3.90
N LEU A 170 -8.12 -17.07 3.16
CA LEU A 170 -9.45 -17.59 3.51
C LEU A 170 -9.50 -19.13 3.44
N GLU A 171 -8.85 -19.72 2.44
CA GLU A 171 -8.75 -21.18 2.31
C GLU A 171 -7.96 -21.79 3.47
N TYR A 172 -6.85 -21.16 3.88
CA TYR A 172 -6.09 -21.58 5.06
C TYR A 172 -6.92 -21.52 6.35
N ASN A 173 -7.79 -20.50 6.48
CA ASN A 173 -8.71 -20.38 7.62
C ASN A 173 -9.95 -21.28 7.53
N ASN A 174 -10.19 -21.95 6.39
CA ASN A 174 -11.44 -22.65 6.06
C ASN A 174 -12.69 -21.74 6.05
N GLU A 175 -12.51 -20.45 5.75
CA GLU A 175 -13.57 -19.42 5.68
C GLU A 175 -13.90 -19.03 4.24
N ARG A 176 -13.43 -19.82 3.27
CA ARG A 176 -13.58 -19.50 1.85
C ARG A 176 -15.02 -19.75 1.39
N ASP A 177 -15.68 -18.66 1.00
CA ASP A 177 -16.94 -18.68 0.29
C ASP A 177 -16.71 -18.34 -1.20
N ASP A 178 -17.16 -19.21 -2.10
CA ASP A 178 -17.01 -19.03 -3.55
C ASP A 178 -18.12 -18.14 -4.16
N PHE A 179 -19.20 -17.83 -3.43
CA PHE A 179 -20.30 -16.99 -3.94
C PHE A 179 -19.87 -15.54 -4.22
N ASP A 180 -19.06 -14.95 -3.34
CA ASP A 180 -18.59 -13.56 -3.45
C ASP A 180 -17.78 -13.30 -4.73
N ILE A 181 -17.05 -14.31 -5.20
CA ILE A 181 -16.22 -14.22 -6.41
C ILE A 181 -17.10 -14.22 -7.66
N ILE A 182 -18.18 -15.01 -7.66
CA ILE A 182 -19.06 -15.21 -8.80
C ILE A 182 -19.92 -13.96 -9.05
N LEU A 183 -20.45 -13.34 -8.00
CA LEU A 183 -21.32 -12.16 -8.10
C LEU A 183 -20.60 -10.96 -8.77
N PHE A 184 -19.30 -10.78 -8.50
CA PHE A 184 -18.51 -9.71 -9.12
C PHE A 184 -18.25 -9.98 -10.61
N VAL A 185 -17.97 -11.23 -10.99
CA VAL A 185 -17.67 -11.63 -12.37
C VAL A 185 -18.90 -11.55 -13.26
N THR A 186 -20.09 -11.91 -12.75
CA THR A 186 -21.35 -11.82 -13.49
C THR A 186 -21.81 -10.36 -13.70
N LEU A 187 -21.55 -9.47 -12.75
CA LEU A 187 -21.83 -8.03 -12.87
C LEU A 187 -20.84 -7.28 -13.77
N SER A 188 -19.58 -7.74 -13.88
CA SER A 188 -18.57 -7.15 -14.78
C SER A 188 -18.66 -7.63 -16.23
N GLY A 189 -19.62 -8.50 -16.57
CA GLY A 189 -19.89 -8.95 -17.94
C GLY A 189 -18.80 -9.84 -18.57
N ALA A 190 -17.80 -10.26 -17.80
CA ALA A 190 -16.67 -11.06 -18.27
C ALA A 190 -16.68 -12.45 -17.62
N GLY A 191 -17.68 -13.28 -17.95
CA GLY A 191 -17.79 -14.67 -17.49
C GLY A 191 -18.28 -15.61 -18.60
N PRO A 192 -17.82 -16.88 -18.64
CA PRO A 192 -18.33 -17.88 -19.58
C PRO A 192 -19.82 -18.18 -19.34
N PRO A 193 -20.55 -18.70 -20.35
CA PRO A 193 -22.00 -18.93 -20.23
C PRO A 193 -22.34 -19.81 -19.01
N LEU A 194 -23.48 -19.50 -18.38
CA LEU A 194 -24.08 -20.10 -17.18
C LEU A 194 -24.08 -21.64 -17.09
N SER A 195 -23.70 -22.35 -18.16
CA SER A 195 -23.66 -23.81 -18.25
C SER A 195 -22.47 -24.49 -17.57
N GLN A 196 -21.45 -23.76 -17.11
CA GLN A 196 -20.31 -24.33 -16.36
C GLN A 196 -20.45 -24.30 -14.82
N LEU A 197 -21.53 -23.73 -14.27
CA LEU A 197 -21.72 -23.59 -12.83
C LEU A 197 -22.23 -24.87 -12.11
N ASN A 198 -22.47 -25.95 -12.84
CA ASN A 198 -22.93 -27.21 -12.26
C ASN A 198 -21.81 -28.26 -12.23
N LEU A 199 -20.80 -28.09 -11.36
CA LEU A 199 -19.91 -29.18 -10.98
C LEU A 199 -19.57 -29.14 -9.47
N MET A 200 -20.41 -29.86 -8.73
CA MET A 200 -20.28 -30.60 -7.45
C MET A 200 -19.31 -30.13 -6.33
N PRO A 201 -19.77 -30.18 -5.05
CA PRO A 201 -18.89 -30.08 -3.88
C PRO A 201 -18.03 -31.33 -3.72
N LYS A 202 -16.76 -31.13 -3.36
CA LYS A 202 -15.87 -32.18 -2.85
C LYS A 202 -16.12 -32.38 -1.35
N SER A 203 -16.90 -33.40 -0.99
CA SER A 203 -16.64 -34.15 0.25
C SER A 203 -17.26 -35.54 0.14
N ALA A 204 -16.43 -36.56 0.39
CA ALA A 204 -16.83 -37.95 0.47
C ALA A 204 -16.80 -38.37 1.95
N SER A 205 -17.93 -38.25 2.65
CA SER A 205 -18.16 -38.99 3.92
C SER A 205 -19.62 -38.83 4.40
N GLY A 206 -20.46 -39.84 4.12
CA GLY A 206 -21.78 -40.03 4.75
C GLY A 206 -22.43 -41.35 4.28
N PRO A 207 -23.11 -42.15 5.15
CA PRO A 207 -23.54 -43.53 4.85
C PRO A 207 -24.89 -43.61 4.08
N PRO A 208 -25.25 -44.80 3.56
CA PRO A 208 -26.22 -44.96 2.47
C PRO A 208 -27.67 -44.98 2.99
N GLY A 209 -28.49 -44.06 2.49
CA GLY A 209 -29.93 -44.03 2.74
C GLY A 209 -30.62 -43.11 1.75
N LEU A 210 -31.46 -43.71 0.90
CA LEU A 210 -32.40 -43.13 -0.07
C LEU A 210 -32.53 -41.59 -0.11
N CYS A 211 -32.23 -41.00 -1.26
CA CYS A 211 -32.89 -39.79 -1.74
C CYS A 211 -33.22 -40.03 -3.22
N ASP A 212 -34.52 -40.18 -3.53
CA ASP A 212 -34.99 -40.37 -4.89
C ASP A 212 -34.63 -39.17 -5.78
N ALA A 213 -33.99 -39.46 -6.91
CA ALA A 213 -33.71 -38.46 -7.93
C ALA A 213 -34.97 -38.20 -8.76
N VAL A 214 -35.76 -37.19 -8.39
CA VAL A 214 -36.76 -36.64 -9.31
C VAL A 214 -36.04 -35.70 -10.27
N LYS A 215 -36.05 -36.05 -11.55
CA LYS A 215 -35.55 -35.23 -12.65
C LYS A 215 -36.49 -34.03 -12.82
N THR A 216 -36.22 -32.92 -12.13
CA THR A 216 -36.90 -31.66 -12.38
C THR A 216 -36.43 -31.11 -13.71
N ILE A 217 -37.24 -31.30 -14.75
CA ILE A 217 -37.11 -30.57 -16.02
C ILE A 217 -37.50 -29.12 -15.70
N PRO A 218 -36.60 -28.12 -15.79
CA PRO A 218 -37.00 -26.73 -15.61
C PRO A 218 -37.96 -26.34 -16.75
N PRO A 219 -38.97 -25.49 -16.49
CA PRO A 219 -39.85 -25.02 -17.56
C PRO A 219 -39.01 -24.29 -18.61
N CYS A 220 -39.10 -24.75 -19.86
CA CYS A 220 -38.52 -24.08 -21.02
C CYS A 220 -39.10 -22.66 -21.14
N VAL A 221 -38.38 -21.65 -20.67
CA VAL A 221 -38.68 -20.27 -20.99
C VAL A 221 -38.07 -19.96 -22.35
N LEU A 222 -38.94 -19.78 -23.35
CA LEU A 222 -38.59 -19.27 -24.68
C LEU A 222 -37.98 -17.88 -24.55
N TYR A 223 -36.67 -17.77 -24.77
CA TYR A 223 -36.00 -16.49 -25.00
C TYR A 223 -36.42 -15.96 -26.38
N PHE A 224 -37.42 -15.07 -26.42
CA PHE A 224 -37.62 -14.23 -27.60
C PHE A 224 -36.54 -13.14 -27.62
N ARG A 225 -35.67 -13.29 -28.61
CA ARG A 225 -34.63 -12.37 -29.05
C ARG A 225 -35.29 -11.10 -29.59
N ILE A 226 -35.28 -9.99 -28.85
CA ILE A 226 -35.62 -8.68 -29.42
C ILE A 226 -34.37 -8.16 -30.12
N ILE A 227 -34.36 -8.34 -31.44
CA ILE A 227 -33.46 -7.66 -32.36
C ILE A 227 -33.93 -6.21 -32.43
N VAL A 228 -33.00 -5.28 -32.22
CA VAL A 228 -33.18 -3.85 -32.50
C VAL A 228 -33.28 -3.69 -34.02
N ASP A 229 -34.50 -3.58 -34.53
CA ASP A 229 -34.73 -3.16 -35.91
C ASP A 229 -34.43 -1.66 -36.03
N THR A 230 -33.39 -1.38 -36.80
CA THR A 230 -32.99 -0.04 -37.23
C THR A 230 -33.65 0.19 -38.59
N ALA A 231 -34.78 0.89 -38.62
CA ALA A 231 -35.36 1.40 -39.87
C ALA A 231 -36.21 2.64 -39.58
N GLY A 232 -35.70 3.81 -39.96
CA GLY A 232 -36.37 5.10 -39.77
C GLY A 232 -35.52 6.27 -40.25
N VAL A 233 -35.00 6.17 -41.48
CA VAL A 233 -34.42 7.30 -42.19
C VAL A 233 -35.58 8.15 -42.71
N GLU A 234 -35.89 9.26 -42.05
CA GLU A 234 -36.52 10.40 -42.72
C GLU A 234 -35.44 11.45 -42.98
N ARG A 235 -35.02 11.51 -44.25
CA ARG A 235 -34.37 12.67 -44.83
C ARG A 235 -35.46 13.70 -45.10
N MET A 236 -35.27 14.95 -44.70
CA MET A 236 -35.75 16.09 -45.49
C MET A 236 -34.66 17.16 -45.59
N PRO A 237 -34.48 17.76 -46.78
CA PRO A 237 -33.54 18.85 -47.00
C PRO A 237 -34.25 20.20 -46.79
N PHE A 238 -33.64 21.10 -46.03
CA PHE A 238 -33.45 22.54 -46.31
C PHE A 238 -32.61 23.14 -45.17
#